data_AF-A0AAN8VEZ4-F1
#
_entry.id   AF-A0AAN8VEZ4-F1
#
_cell.length_a   1.000
_cell.length_b   1.000
_cell.length_c   1.000
_cell.angle_alpha   90.00
_cell.angle_beta   90.00
_cell.angle_gamma   90.00
#
_symmetry.space_group_name_H-M   'P 1'
#
loop_
_entity.id
_entity.type
_entity.pdbx_description
1 polymer ?
#
loop_
_entity_poly.entity_id
_entity_poly.type
_entity_poly.pdbx_seq_one_letter_code
_entity_poly.pdbx_strand_id
1 'polypeptide(L)'
;MANQGYTLLCLLVNFLNFLTRTEFDIFGHCNSPVTLSRRSFPKDFIFGTSSSAYQYEGATNEDGRGPSIWDIFAHDFSDRIADGSNGDVAEEFYHRYEDDVKVMKNLGFDAFRFSISWTRVLPSGKLSGGVNLKGINYYNNLINELLSNGLEPFVTLLQFDPPQALEDEYGGFRTVRDGVPIGPVAASSWLYVYPRGIQDVLLYLKSEYNNPLVYITENGMDDYNNETLPLQKALNDSMRIDYYHRHLWFLYKAIGDGANVKGYFAWSFLDNYEWGSGYTVRFGINFVDYSDGLKRYLKNSAKWFQNFLHT
;
A
#
# COMPACT_ATOMS: atom_id res chain seq x y z
N MET A 1 36.26 -19.90 -21.16
CA MET A 1 36.33 -20.54 -19.81
C MET A 1 35.97 -19.48 -18.78
N ALA A 2 35.16 -19.80 -17.77
CA ALA A 2 34.74 -18.98 -16.60
C ALA A 2 34.15 -17.56 -16.89
N ASN A 3 32.99 -17.08 -16.41
CA ASN A 3 32.11 -17.33 -15.24
C ASN A 3 32.31 -16.34 -14.06
N GLN A 4 31.19 -15.87 -13.49
CA GLN A 4 30.97 -15.11 -12.22
C GLN A 4 31.33 -13.61 -12.11
N GLY A 5 30.40 -12.82 -11.55
CA GLY A 5 30.64 -11.47 -10.95
C GLY A 5 29.46 -10.47 -10.99
N TYR A 6 28.63 -10.40 -9.93
CA TYR A 6 27.60 -9.34 -9.71
C TYR A 6 28.18 -8.13 -8.92
N THR A 7 27.57 -6.94 -8.89
CA THR A 7 26.57 -6.42 -7.90
C THR A 7 26.48 -4.87 -8.10
N LEU A 8 25.34 -4.17 -8.06
CA LEU A 8 24.35 -3.84 -6.99
C LEU A 8 24.79 -2.87 -5.82
N LEU A 9 23.76 -2.34 -5.11
CA LEU A 9 23.55 -0.98 -4.39
C LEU A 9 23.16 1.69 -5.73
N CYS A 10 22.07 2.52 -5.97
CA CYS A 10 20.57 2.58 -6.02
C CYS A 10 20.21 3.71 -7.04
N LEU A 11 19.00 4.25 -7.15
CA LEU A 11 18.72 5.47 -7.97
C LEU A 11 17.36 6.09 -7.57
N LEU A 12 17.03 5.98 -6.28
CA LEU A 12 16.14 6.96 -5.67
C LEU A 12 16.87 8.31 -5.69
N VAL A 13 16.10 9.40 -5.73
CA VAL A 13 16.57 10.79 -5.86
C VAL A 13 17.20 11.13 -7.23
N ASN A 14 16.37 11.65 -8.16
CA ASN A 14 16.69 12.86 -8.97
C ASN A 14 15.53 13.40 -9.84
N PHE A 15 14.27 13.31 -9.40
CA PHE A 15 13.12 13.85 -10.16
C PHE A 15 12.79 15.33 -9.90
N LEU A 16 13.55 16.02 -9.03
CA LEU A 16 13.17 17.34 -8.50
C LEU A 16 13.85 18.56 -9.15
N ASN A 17 14.82 18.37 -10.05
CA ASN A 17 15.76 19.45 -10.46
C ASN A 17 15.78 19.80 -11.96
N PHE A 18 14.77 19.41 -12.74
CA PHE A 18 14.69 19.76 -14.17
C PHE A 18 13.52 20.68 -14.57
N LEU A 19 12.79 21.25 -13.60
CA LEU A 19 11.76 22.29 -13.82
C LEU A 19 12.35 23.71 -13.81
N THR A 20 13.37 23.97 -14.63
CA THR A 20 13.96 25.31 -14.77
C THR A 20 13.44 26.05 -16.00
N ARG A 21 12.36 26.83 -15.80
CA ARG A 21 11.91 27.95 -16.65
C ARG A 21 11.66 27.66 -18.15
N THR A 22 10.49 27.09 -18.45
CA THR A 22 9.48 27.77 -19.30
C THR A 22 8.09 27.25 -18.93
N GLU A 23 7.08 28.08 -19.14
CA GLU A 23 5.63 27.80 -19.00
C GLU A 23 5.16 27.33 -17.61
N PHE A 24 4.66 28.30 -16.85
CA PHE A 24 4.20 28.17 -15.47
C PHE A 24 2.67 28.02 -15.45
N ASP A 25 2.16 26.81 -15.74
CA ASP A 25 0.70 26.52 -15.73
C ASP A 25 0.35 25.20 -14.99
N ILE A 26 1.09 24.92 -13.91
CA ILE A 26 0.98 23.69 -13.09
C ILE A 26 -0.38 23.59 -12.36
N PHE A 27 -1.12 24.70 -12.27
CA PHE A 27 -2.49 24.77 -11.73
C PHE A 27 -3.55 25.10 -12.79
N GLY A 28 -3.22 24.97 -14.08
CA GLY A 28 -4.21 25.02 -15.15
C GLY A 28 -5.35 24.04 -14.86
N HIS A 29 -6.60 24.48 -15.07
CA HIS A 29 -7.75 23.59 -14.92
C HIS A 29 -7.59 22.41 -15.89
N CYS A 30 -7.66 21.18 -15.37
CA CYS A 30 -7.74 19.99 -16.20
C CYS A 30 -9.14 19.88 -16.82
N ASN A 31 -9.43 20.79 -17.76
CA ASN A 31 -10.60 20.78 -18.61
C ASN A 31 -10.47 19.67 -19.66
N SER A 32 -10.26 18.43 -19.21
CA SER A 32 -10.34 17.24 -20.06
C SER A 32 -11.79 17.08 -20.52
N PRO A 33 -12.09 17.16 -21.83
CA PRO A 33 -13.42 16.84 -22.33
C PRO A 33 -13.68 15.32 -22.36
N VAL A 34 -12.69 14.51 -21.97
CA VAL A 34 -12.76 13.05 -21.93
C VAL A 34 -13.11 12.60 -20.52
N THR A 35 -14.38 12.22 -20.33
CA THR A 35 -14.80 11.40 -19.19
C THR A 35 -14.21 10.00 -19.34
N LEU A 36 -13.35 9.60 -18.42
CA LEU A 36 -12.80 8.24 -18.40
C LEU A 36 -13.79 7.27 -17.74
N SER A 37 -13.85 6.05 -18.29
CA SER A 37 -14.39 4.87 -17.61
C SER A 37 -13.44 3.67 -17.78
N ARG A 38 -13.81 2.51 -17.24
CA ARG A 38 -13.15 1.22 -17.46
C ARG A 38 -12.86 0.95 -18.94
N ARG A 39 -13.75 1.32 -19.86
CA ARG A 39 -13.57 1.13 -21.33
C ARG A 39 -12.46 1.96 -21.97
N SER A 40 -11.90 2.95 -21.25
CA SER A 40 -10.72 3.70 -21.70
C SER A 40 -9.44 2.85 -21.64
N PHE A 41 -9.46 1.79 -20.83
CA PHE A 41 -8.30 0.93 -20.55
C PHE A 41 -8.38 -0.38 -21.33
N PRO A 42 -7.27 -1.14 -21.47
CA PRO A 42 -7.29 -2.47 -22.04
C PRO A 42 -8.35 -3.37 -21.38
N LYS A 43 -9.00 -4.24 -22.17
CA LYS A 43 -10.11 -5.09 -21.70
C LYS A 43 -9.74 -5.96 -20.48
N ASP A 44 -8.47 -6.33 -20.39
CA ASP A 44 -7.87 -7.16 -19.34
C ASP A 44 -6.90 -6.35 -18.46
N PHE A 45 -7.17 -5.05 -18.30
CA PHE A 45 -6.54 -4.19 -17.31
C PHE A 45 -7.23 -4.36 -15.95
N ILE A 46 -6.44 -4.62 -14.91
CA ILE A 46 -6.90 -4.93 -13.56
C ILE A 46 -7.07 -3.65 -12.75
N PHE A 47 -8.27 -3.37 -12.27
CA PHE A 47 -8.51 -2.33 -11.26
C PHE A 47 -8.68 -2.98 -9.90
N GLY A 48 -7.84 -2.58 -8.94
CA GLY A 48 -7.92 -3.08 -7.57
C GLY A 48 -7.83 -1.97 -6.53
N THR A 49 -7.76 -2.42 -5.29
CA THR A 49 -7.53 -1.58 -4.11
C THR A 49 -6.59 -2.30 -3.15
N SER A 50 -5.99 -1.57 -2.22
CA SER A 50 -4.81 -2.03 -1.47
C SER A 50 -4.92 -1.78 0.03
N SER A 51 -4.28 -2.68 0.78
CA SER A 51 -4.14 -2.68 2.24
C SER A 51 -2.75 -3.22 2.64
N SER A 52 -2.40 -3.10 3.92
CA SER A 52 -1.27 -3.82 4.52
C SER A 52 -1.69 -4.41 5.87
N ALA A 53 -1.03 -5.49 6.30
CA ALA A 53 -1.47 -6.30 7.42
C ALA A 53 -1.56 -5.50 8.74
N TYR A 54 -0.46 -4.87 9.17
CA TYR A 54 -0.45 -4.13 10.44
C TYR A 54 -1.38 -2.91 10.44
N GLN A 55 -1.62 -2.31 9.28
CA GLN A 55 -2.50 -1.14 9.15
C GLN A 55 -4.00 -1.50 9.16
N TYR A 56 -4.37 -2.76 8.86
CA TYR A 56 -5.77 -3.19 8.65
C TYR A 56 -6.26 -4.26 9.62
N GLU A 57 -5.45 -5.31 9.84
CA GLU A 57 -5.93 -6.57 10.42
C GLU A 57 -6.42 -6.40 11.85
N GLY A 58 -5.64 -5.71 12.69
CA GLY A 58 -5.81 -5.77 14.14
C GLY A 58 -5.51 -7.18 14.66
N ALA A 59 -6.19 -7.56 15.74
CA ALA A 59 -6.08 -8.87 16.37
C ALA A 59 -4.60 -9.27 16.60
N THR A 60 -3.80 -8.32 17.09
CA THR A 60 -2.34 -8.40 17.19
C THR A 60 -1.85 -9.52 18.10
N ASN A 61 -2.62 -9.79 19.16
CA ASN A 61 -2.37 -10.79 20.18
C ASN A 61 -3.20 -12.09 19.99
N GLU A 62 -3.96 -12.21 18.89
CA GLU A 62 -4.88 -13.32 18.67
C GLU A 62 -4.26 -14.48 17.90
N ASP A 63 -4.85 -15.66 18.10
CA ASP A 63 -4.57 -16.89 17.37
C ASP A 63 -3.08 -17.29 17.27
N GLY A 64 -2.25 -16.82 18.20
CA GLY A 64 -0.83 -17.12 18.27
C GLY A 64 0.05 -16.27 17.36
N ARG A 65 -0.41 -15.11 16.89
CA ARG A 65 0.47 -14.09 16.27
C ARG A 65 1.55 -13.63 17.25
N GLY A 66 2.76 -13.40 16.75
CA GLY A 66 3.86 -12.76 17.50
C GLY A 66 3.94 -11.25 17.29
N PRO A 67 4.66 -10.50 18.15
CA PRO A 67 4.89 -9.07 17.94
C PRO A 67 5.83 -8.81 16.76
N SER A 68 5.47 -7.84 15.91
CA SER A 68 6.37 -7.20 14.97
C SER A 68 7.08 -6.00 15.63
N ILE A 69 8.03 -5.40 14.94
CA ILE A 69 8.68 -4.16 15.42
C ILE A 69 7.69 -3.01 15.64
N TRP A 70 6.55 -2.98 14.92
CA TRP A 70 5.54 -1.92 15.09
C TRP A 70 4.67 -2.14 16.33
N ASP A 71 4.40 -3.39 16.70
CA ASP A 71 3.70 -3.71 17.95
C ASP A 71 4.47 -3.15 19.15
N ILE A 72 5.79 -3.32 19.19
CA ILE A 72 6.64 -2.76 20.25
C ILE A 72 6.77 -1.24 20.09
N PHE A 73 7.06 -0.74 18.88
CA PHE A 73 7.31 0.68 18.67
C PHE A 73 6.12 1.57 19.04
N ALA A 74 4.91 1.20 18.65
CA ALA A 74 3.71 1.98 18.94
C ALA A 74 3.32 1.96 20.43
N HIS A 75 3.66 0.90 21.17
CA HIS A 75 3.47 0.82 22.62
C HIS A 75 4.54 1.61 23.38
N ASP A 76 5.82 1.25 23.21
CA ASP A 76 6.93 1.79 23.99
C ASP A 76 7.28 3.25 23.63
N PHE A 77 6.95 3.67 22.41
CA PHE A 77 7.17 5.03 21.89
C PHE A 77 5.89 5.65 21.31
N SER A 78 4.77 5.47 22.01
CA SER A 78 3.48 6.12 21.70
C SER A 78 3.60 7.65 21.60
N ASP A 79 4.58 8.28 22.25
CA ASP A 79 4.92 9.71 22.10
C ASP A 79 5.37 10.11 20.68
N ARG A 80 5.65 9.12 19.81
CA ARG A 80 6.08 9.29 18.41
C ARG A 80 4.99 8.94 17.40
N ILE A 81 3.80 8.53 17.86
CA ILE A 81 2.60 8.40 17.03
C ILE A 81 1.77 9.67 17.23
N ALA A 82 1.30 10.30 16.15
CA ALA A 82 0.70 11.64 16.17
C ALA A 82 -0.54 11.79 17.10
N ASP A 83 -1.24 10.70 17.39
CA ASP A 83 -2.38 10.59 18.31
C ASP A 83 -2.13 9.61 19.48
N GLY A 84 -0.93 9.04 19.60
CA GLY A 84 -0.59 8.04 20.60
C GLY A 84 -1.17 6.63 20.36
N SER A 85 -1.73 6.36 19.18
CA SER A 85 -2.43 5.11 18.88
C SER A 85 -1.54 3.97 18.35
N ASN A 86 -2.09 2.76 18.26
CA ASN A 86 -1.42 1.57 17.74
C ASN A 86 -2.31 0.76 16.76
N GLY A 87 -1.74 -0.29 16.18
CA GLY A 87 -2.44 -1.22 15.28
C GLY A 87 -3.11 -2.43 15.95
N ASP A 88 -3.38 -2.42 17.27
CA ASP A 88 -3.93 -3.60 17.97
C ASP A 88 -5.31 -4.02 17.47
N VAL A 89 -6.15 -3.01 17.21
CA VAL A 89 -7.51 -3.18 16.68
C VAL A 89 -7.54 -2.85 15.18
N ALA A 90 -6.80 -1.82 14.75
CA ALA A 90 -6.80 -1.31 13.39
C ALA A 90 -8.24 -1.19 12.86
N GLU A 91 -8.52 -1.77 11.69
CA GLU A 91 -9.84 -1.75 11.08
C GLU A 91 -10.66 -3.02 11.39
N GLU A 92 -10.24 -3.87 12.33
CA GLU A 92 -10.84 -5.19 12.60
C GLU A 92 -10.90 -6.09 11.35
N PHE A 93 -10.02 -5.87 10.35
CA PHE A 93 -10.07 -6.61 9.08
C PHE A 93 -9.76 -8.12 9.26
N TYR A 94 -9.09 -8.52 10.35
CA TYR A 94 -8.93 -9.92 10.73
C TYR A 94 -10.29 -10.62 10.94
N HIS A 95 -11.27 -9.91 11.51
CA HIS A 95 -12.61 -10.42 11.78
C HIS A 95 -13.64 -10.07 10.69
N ARG A 96 -13.42 -8.99 9.94
CA ARG A 96 -14.45 -8.36 9.08
C ARG A 96 -14.22 -8.48 7.57
N TYR A 97 -13.12 -9.10 7.13
CA TYR A 97 -12.74 -9.15 5.72
C TYR A 97 -13.85 -9.62 4.77
N GLU A 98 -14.72 -10.55 5.16
CA GLU A 98 -15.81 -11.01 4.30
C GLU A 98 -16.74 -9.87 3.87
N ASP A 99 -17.11 -8.98 4.79
CA ASP A 99 -18.03 -7.87 4.49
C ASP A 99 -17.33 -6.76 3.68
N ASP A 100 -16.06 -6.51 3.96
CA ASP A 100 -15.21 -5.62 3.15
C ASP A 100 -15.05 -6.15 1.71
N VAL A 101 -14.83 -7.46 1.54
CA VAL A 101 -14.72 -8.14 0.22
C VAL A 101 -16.06 -8.08 -0.54
N LYS A 102 -17.19 -8.26 0.14
CA LYS A 102 -18.53 -8.04 -0.45
C LYS A 102 -18.69 -6.60 -0.95
N VAL A 103 -18.15 -5.61 -0.24
CA VAL A 103 -18.13 -4.20 -0.70
C VAL A 103 -17.19 -4.00 -1.90
N MET A 104 -15.97 -4.53 -1.89
CA MET A 104 -15.04 -4.45 -3.04
C MET A 104 -15.68 -4.96 -4.34
N LYS A 105 -16.34 -6.12 -4.27
CA LYS A 105 -17.10 -6.73 -5.36
C LYS A 105 -18.23 -5.83 -5.87
N ASN A 106 -19.02 -5.26 -4.96
CA ASN A 106 -20.13 -4.36 -5.31
C ASN A 106 -19.65 -3.04 -5.95
N LEU A 107 -18.45 -2.57 -5.60
CA LEU A 107 -17.79 -1.44 -6.27
C LEU A 107 -17.22 -1.80 -7.65
N GLY A 108 -17.09 -3.08 -8.00
CA GLY A 108 -16.65 -3.54 -9.32
C GLY A 108 -15.13 -3.64 -9.49
N PHE A 109 -14.37 -3.78 -8.39
CA PHE A 109 -12.93 -4.06 -8.46
C PHE A 109 -12.67 -5.50 -8.92
N ASP A 110 -11.58 -5.70 -9.65
CA ASP A 110 -11.07 -7.00 -10.13
C ASP A 110 -10.14 -7.68 -9.14
N ALA A 111 -9.46 -6.91 -8.27
CA ALA A 111 -8.37 -7.42 -7.43
C ALA A 111 -8.25 -6.70 -6.08
N PHE A 112 -7.66 -7.40 -5.11
CA PHE A 112 -7.30 -6.83 -3.81
C PHE A 112 -5.84 -7.12 -3.48
N ARG A 113 -5.07 -6.09 -3.11
CA ARG A 113 -3.64 -6.21 -2.78
C ARG A 113 -3.39 -6.03 -1.29
N PHE A 114 -3.18 -7.14 -0.58
CA PHE A 114 -2.89 -7.17 0.86
C PHE A 114 -1.45 -7.65 1.12
N SER A 115 -0.97 -7.51 2.36
CA SER A 115 0.26 -8.16 2.80
C SER A 115 -0.03 -9.30 3.78
N ILE A 116 0.88 -10.27 3.87
CA ILE A 116 0.89 -11.27 4.93
C ILE A 116 1.72 -10.70 6.08
N SER A 117 1.17 -10.68 7.31
CA SER A 117 1.99 -10.38 8.48
C SER A 117 2.87 -11.59 8.80
N TRP A 118 4.19 -11.40 8.68
CA TRP A 118 5.17 -12.48 8.90
C TRP A 118 4.98 -13.10 10.29
N THR A 119 4.72 -12.28 11.31
CA THR A 119 4.53 -12.76 12.69
C THR A 119 3.22 -13.51 12.92
N ARG A 120 2.21 -13.35 12.06
CA ARG A 120 0.98 -14.15 12.12
C ARG A 120 1.21 -15.57 11.63
N VAL A 121 2.15 -15.79 10.70
CA VAL A 121 2.51 -17.12 10.14
C VAL A 121 3.68 -17.77 10.87
N LEU A 122 4.73 -17.01 11.20
CA LEU A 122 5.91 -17.43 11.96
C LEU A 122 6.11 -16.47 13.16
N PRO A 123 5.56 -16.77 14.35
CA PRO A 123 5.56 -15.83 15.48
C PRO A 123 6.95 -15.41 15.98
N SER A 124 7.94 -16.26 15.78
CA SER A 124 9.37 -16.02 16.07
C SER A 124 10.18 -15.61 14.82
N GLY A 125 9.51 -15.38 13.69
CA GLY A 125 10.12 -15.17 12.38
C GLY A 125 10.76 -16.41 11.73
N LYS A 126 10.97 -17.50 12.47
CA LYS A 126 11.70 -18.69 12.00
C LYS A 126 10.88 -19.97 12.14
N LEU A 127 11.01 -20.86 11.14
CA LEU A 127 10.48 -22.23 11.18
C LEU A 127 10.90 -23.01 12.46
N SER A 128 12.10 -22.73 12.99
CA SER A 128 12.64 -23.37 14.20
C SER A 128 11.89 -22.99 15.47
N GLY A 129 11.18 -21.86 15.50
CA GLY A 129 10.32 -21.45 16.60
C GLY A 129 8.83 -21.66 16.30
N GLY A 130 8.51 -22.60 15.40
CA GLY A 130 7.14 -23.03 15.10
C GLY A 130 6.47 -22.30 13.94
N VAL A 131 5.45 -22.96 13.37
CA VAL A 131 4.57 -22.43 12.32
C VAL A 131 3.17 -22.28 12.89
N ASN A 132 2.58 -21.09 12.76
CA ASN A 132 1.21 -20.86 13.22
C ASN A 132 0.20 -21.27 12.15
N LEU A 133 -0.37 -22.46 12.31
CA LEU A 133 -1.41 -22.98 11.41
C LEU A 133 -2.69 -22.15 11.43
N LYS A 134 -3.01 -21.43 12.53
CA LYS A 134 -4.18 -20.54 12.56
C LYS A 134 -3.99 -19.32 11.68
N GLY A 135 -2.82 -18.66 11.77
CA GLY A 135 -2.46 -17.55 10.89
C GLY A 135 -2.44 -17.94 9.41
N ILE A 136 -1.97 -19.16 9.09
CA ILE A 136 -2.08 -19.71 7.73
C ILE A 136 -3.55 -19.88 7.31
N ASN A 137 -4.41 -20.40 8.20
CA ASN A 137 -5.83 -20.56 7.91
C ASN A 137 -6.56 -19.23 7.70
N TYR A 138 -6.18 -18.15 8.41
CA TYR A 138 -6.70 -16.81 8.14
C TYR A 138 -6.43 -16.36 6.70
N TYR A 139 -5.17 -16.41 6.25
CA TYR A 139 -4.84 -15.99 4.88
C TYR A 139 -5.45 -16.93 3.83
N ASN A 140 -5.56 -18.24 4.11
CA ASN A 140 -6.28 -19.16 3.24
C ASN A 140 -7.77 -18.77 3.11
N ASN A 141 -8.43 -18.41 4.22
CA ASN A 141 -9.84 -18.01 4.21
C ASN A 141 -10.05 -16.68 3.46
N LEU A 142 -9.18 -15.68 3.69
CA LEU A 142 -9.17 -14.41 2.95
C LEU A 142 -8.99 -14.65 1.44
N ILE A 143 -8.00 -15.47 1.04
CA ILE A 143 -7.76 -15.82 -0.37
C ILE A 143 -8.98 -16.55 -0.97
N ASN A 144 -9.56 -17.50 -0.24
CA ASN A 144 -10.74 -18.22 -0.70
C ASN A 144 -11.96 -17.31 -0.87
N GLU A 145 -12.17 -16.33 0.02
CA GLU A 145 -13.31 -15.40 -0.07
C GLU A 145 -13.11 -14.30 -1.12
N LEU A 146 -11.86 -13.89 -1.40
CA LEU A 146 -11.55 -13.07 -2.57
C LEU A 146 -11.90 -13.84 -3.86
N LEU A 147 -11.42 -15.08 -3.99
CA LEU A 147 -11.65 -15.92 -5.17
C LEU A 147 -13.13 -16.32 -5.33
N SER A 148 -13.86 -16.59 -4.23
CA SER A 148 -15.31 -16.88 -4.26
C SER A 148 -16.12 -15.70 -4.80
N ASN A 149 -15.63 -14.48 -4.56
CA ASN A 149 -16.23 -13.23 -5.02
C ASN A 149 -15.69 -12.74 -6.36
N GLY A 150 -14.71 -13.42 -6.97
CA GLY A 150 -14.13 -13.07 -8.26
C GLY A 150 -13.07 -11.97 -8.21
N LEU A 151 -12.48 -11.71 -7.03
CA LEU A 151 -11.37 -10.79 -6.81
C LEU A 151 -10.04 -11.55 -6.85
N GLU A 152 -9.08 -11.07 -7.66
CA GLU A 152 -7.73 -11.64 -7.74
C GLU A 152 -6.88 -11.19 -6.53
N PRO A 153 -6.28 -12.12 -5.76
CA PRO A 153 -5.47 -11.80 -4.60
C PRO A 153 -4.02 -11.46 -5.01
N PHE A 154 -3.62 -10.20 -4.85
CA PHE A 154 -2.23 -9.76 -4.98
C PHE A 154 -1.58 -9.75 -3.59
N VAL A 155 -0.50 -10.53 -3.39
CA VAL A 155 0.04 -10.78 -2.05
C VAL A 155 1.45 -10.21 -1.88
N THR A 156 1.61 -9.29 -0.93
CA THR A 156 2.91 -8.75 -0.49
C THR A 156 3.45 -9.57 0.70
N LEU A 157 4.68 -10.09 0.62
CA LEU A 157 5.23 -10.99 1.66
C LEU A 157 5.82 -10.29 2.90
N LEU A 158 6.03 -8.97 2.83
CA LEU A 158 6.53 -8.14 3.93
C LEU A 158 6.13 -6.69 3.64
N GLN A 159 5.45 -6.01 4.57
CA GLN A 159 5.15 -4.58 4.44
C GLN A 159 5.50 -3.85 5.73
N PHE A 160 6.81 -3.71 5.94
CA PHE A 160 7.45 -3.01 7.08
C PHE A 160 7.12 -3.55 8.48
N ASP A 161 6.54 -4.76 8.59
CA ASP A 161 6.18 -5.43 9.84
C ASP A 161 7.04 -6.68 10.17
N PRO A 162 8.40 -6.62 10.13
CA PRO A 162 9.23 -7.77 10.48
C PRO A 162 9.07 -8.17 11.96
N PRO A 163 9.23 -9.46 12.30
CA PRO A 163 9.13 -9.97 13.66
C PRO A 163 10.12 -9.33 14.63
N GLN A 164 9.63 -8.89 15.79
CA GLN A 164 10.47 -8.36 16.87
C GLN A 164 11.54 -9.37 17.30
N ALA A 165 11.20 -10.66 17.33
CA ALA A 165 12.14 -11.74 17.69
C ALA A 165 13.41 -11.77 16.80
N LEU A 166 13.37 -11.24 15.57
CA LEU A 166 14.55 -11.13 14.70
C LEU A 166 15.33 -9.85 14.95
N GLU A 167 14.65 -8.79 15.40
CA GLU A 167 15.28 -7.56 15.88
C GLU A 167 16.03 -7.80 17.21
N ASP A 168 15.38 -8.49 18.16
CA ASP A 168 15.98 -8.88 19.45
C ASP A 168 17.16 -9.85 19.30
N GLU A 169 17.03 -10.89 18.47
CA GLU A 169 18.07 -11.92 18.35
C GLU A 169 19.30 -11.40 17.59
N TYR A 170 19.13 -10.54 16.58
CA TYR A 170 20.23 -10.15 15.71
C TYR A 170 20.16 -8.76 15.07
N GLY A 171 19.20 -7.89 15.40
CA GLY A 171 19.05 -6.56 14.79
C GLY A 171 18.51 -6.62 13.36
N GLY A 172 17.59 -7.55 13.10
CA GLY A 172 16.70 -7.59 11.93
C GLY A 172 17.36 -7.26 10.60
N PHE A 173 16.93 -6.15 9.97
CA PHE A 173 17.48 -5.67 8.70
C PHE A 173 18.73 -4.81 8.92
N ARG A 174 19.87 -5.50 9.15
CA ARG A 174 21.18 -4.88 9.39
C ARG A 174 21.62 -3.92 8.28
N THR A 175 21.86 -2.65 8.64
CA THR A 175 22.45 -1.60 7.80
C THR A 175 23.99 -1.63 7.75
N VAL A 176 24.61 -2.44 8.61
CA VAL A 176 26.06 -2.58 8.79
C VAL A 176 26.46 -4.05 8.62
N ARG A 177 27.55 -4.29 7.91
CA ARG A 177 28.15 -5.62 7.76
C ARG A 177 29.62 -5.55 8.16
N ASP A 178 30.04 -6.45 9.06
CA ASP A 178 31.45 -6.61 9.46
C ASP A 178 32.11 -5.29 9.95
N GLY A 179 31.32 -4.42 10.60
CA GLY A 179 31.71 -3.09 11.08
C GLY A 179 31.64 -1.97 10.02
N VAL A 180 31.32 -2.29 8.77
CA VAL A 180 31.27 -1.36 7.63
C VAL A 180 29.80 -1.03 7.28
N PRO A 181 29.39 0.26 7.30
CA PRO A 181 28.10 0.68 6.76
C PRO A 181 28.00 0.38 5.27
N ILE A 182 26.84 -0.09 4.82
CA ILE A 182 26.67 -0.66 3.48
C ILE A 182 26.56 0.44 2.38
N GLY A 183 26.68 1.72 2.73
CA GLY A 183 26.84 2.84 1.80
C GLY A 183 27.04 4.19 2.52
N PRO A 184 27.34 5.29 1.79
CA PRO A 184 27.37 6.64 2.35
C PRO A 184 25.94 7.14 2.68
N VAL A 185 25.81 8.01 3.68
CA VAL A 185 24.52 8.46 4.22
C VAL A 185 24.10 9.82 3.62
N ALA A 186 22.80 10.04 3.44
CA ALA A 186 22.23 11.36 3.12
C ALA A 186 22.06 12.23 4.37
N ALA A 187 21.37 13.36 4.24
CA ALA A 187 21.01 14.23 5.37
C ALA A 187 19.97 13.61 6.34
N SER A 188 19.27 12.55 5.91
CA SER A 188 18.35 11.77 6.75
C SER A 188 19.01 10.45 7.15
N SER A 189 18.99 10.11 8.44
CA SER A 189 19.65 8.93 9.02
C SER A 189 19.18 7.57 8.47
N TRP A 190 17.97 7.52 7.90
CA TRP A 190 17.38 6.34 7.26
C TRP A 190 17.68 6.24 5.75
N LEU A 191 18.27 7.27 5.12
CA LEU A 191 18.43 7.36 3.66
C LEU A 191 19.90 7.19 3.26
N TYR A 192 20.22 6.09 2.59
CA TYR A 192 21.57 5.75 2.14
C TYR A 192 21.75 5.98 0.63
N VAL A 193 22.84 6.64 0.25
CA VAL A 193 23.14 7.09 -1.11
C VAL A 193 23.96 6.02 -1.86
N TYR A 194 23.36 4.84 -2.03
CA TYR A 194 23.65 3.91 -3.14
C TYR A 194 23.06 4.68 -4.40
N PRO A 195 23.79 5.11 -5.48
CA PRO A 195 23.26 5.86 -6.66
C PRO A 195 23.46 5.27 -8.12
N ARG A 196 23.91 4.02 -8.23
CA ARG A 196 24.13 3.13 -9.39
C ARG A 196 23.10 2.00 -9.65
N GLY A 197 22.04 1.76 -8.87
CA GLY A 197 21.26 0.51 -8.93
C GLY A 197 19.74 0.46 -8.76
N ILE A 198 19.03 1.58 -8.76
CA ILE A 198 17.86 1.67 -9.64
C ILE A 198 18.37 1.98 -11.06
N GLN A 199 19.65 2.35 -11.23
CA GLN A 199 20.31 2.35 -12.55
C GLN A 199 20.58 0.90 -13.00
N ASP A 200 21.28 0.07 -12.23
CA ASP A 200 21.30 -1.39 -12.42
C ASP A 200 19.88 -1.95 -12.53
N VAL A 201 18.98 -1.82 -11.54
CA VAL A 201 17.65 -2.46 -11.62
C VAL A 201 16.82 -1.99 -12.82
N LEU A 202 16.78 -0.69 -13.17
CA LEU A 202 16.00 -0.23 -14.34
C LEU A 202 16.74 -0.37 -15.67
N LEU A 203 18.07 -0.34 -15.74
CA LEU A 203 18.78 -0.66 -16.97
C LEU A 203 18.75 -2.17 -17.23
N TYR A 204 18.85 -3.00 -16.19
CA TYR A 204 18.54 -4.44 -16.23
C TYR A 204 17.11 -4.64 -16.74
N LEU A 205 16.08 -4.06 -16.11
CA LEU A 205 14.70 -4.13 -16.58
C LEU A 205 14.47 -3.53 -18.00
N LYS A 206 15.37 -2.67 -18.50
CA LYS A 206 15.27 -2.05 -19.82
C LYS A 206 16.08 -2.76 -20.92
N SER A 207 17.19 -3.42 -20.59
CA SER A 207 18.03 -4.16 -21.54
C SER A 207 17.78 -5.68 -21.52
N GLU A 208 17.47 -6.25 -20.36
CA GLU A 208 17.22 -7.69 -20.19
C GLU A 208 15.70 -8.03 -20.19
N TYR A 209 14.80 -7.10 -19.83
CA TYR A 209 13.36 -7.39 -19.64
C TYR A 209 12.39 -6.69 -20.62
N ASN A 210 12.91 -6.02 -21.66
CA ASN A 210 12.20 -5.75 -22.92
C ASN A 210 10.71 -5.28 -22.80
N ASN A 211 10.49 -4.10 -22.20
CA ASN A 211 9.16 -3.56 -21.84
C ASN A 211 8.37 -4.46 -20.87
N PRO A 212 8.89 -4.65 -19.63
CA PRO A 212 8.28 -5.55 -18.65
C PRO A 212 6.86 -5.12 -18.24
N LEU A 213 6.08 -6.09 -17.78
CA LEU A 213 4.72 -5.88 -17.29
C LEU A 213 4.75 -5.06 -15.98
N VAL A 214 4.04 -3.93 -15.94
CA VAL A 214 3.99 -3.02 -14.78
C VAL A 214 2.61 -3.03 -14.13
N TYR A 215 2.57 -2.91 -12.81
CA TYR A 215 1.36 -2.64 -12.04
C TYR A 215 1.60 -1.40 -11.15
N ILE A 216 0.63 -0.50 -11.06
CA ILE A 216 0.64 0.58 -10.07
C ILE A 216 0.03 0.02 -8.79
N THR A 217 0.85 -0.51 -7.89
CA THR A 217 0.41 -1.31 -6.73
C THR A 217 -0.14 -0.49 -5.56
N GLU A 218 0.17 0.80 -5.49
CA GLU A 218 -0.38 1.78 -4.55
C GLU A 218 -0.38 3.16 -5.24
N ASN A 219 -1.50 3.89 -5.22
CA ASN A 219 -1.58 5.32 -5.53
C ASN A 219 -2.82 5.92 -4.83
N GLY A 220 -2.71 7.12 -4.24
CA GLY A 220 -3.75 7.64 -3.36
C GLY A 220 -3.43 8.98 -2.68
N MET A 221 -4.43 9.55 -1.99
CA MET A 221 -4.28 10.76 -1.18
C MET A 221 -5.11 10.70 0.12
N ASP A 222 -4.62 11.36 1.14
CA ASP A 222 -5.21 11.52 2.46
C ASP A 222 -6.07 12.79 2.58
N ASP A 223 -7.05 12.74 3.49
CA ASP A 223 -7.59 13.94 4.15
C ASP A 223 -7.17 13.89 5.64
N TYR A 224 -7.08 15.03 6.31
CA TYR A 224 -6.99 15.04 7.77
C TYR A 224 -8.26 14.46 8.41
N ASN A 225 -8.09 13.60 9.43
CA ASN A 225 -9.20 13.16 10.27
C ASN A 225 -9.78 14.37 11.03
N ASN A 226 -11.12 14.46 11.08
CA ASN A 226 -11.83 15.51 11.81
C ASN A 226 -13.13 14.94 12.39
N GLU A 227 -13.06 14.47 13.62
CA GLU A 227 -14.17 13.83 14.35
C GLU A 227 -15.36 14.78 14.59
N THR A 228 -15.14 16.09 14.54
CA THR A 228 -16.23 17.09 14.67
C THR A 228 -17.01 17.30 13.36
N LEU A 229 -16.53 16.76 12.24
CA LEU A 229 -17.14 16.92 10.93
C LEU A 229 -18.32 15.95 10.76
N PRO A 230 -19.56 16.43 10.54
CA PRO A 230 -20.70 15.54 10.35
C PRO A 230 -20.48 14.58 9.19
N LEU A 231 -20.82 13.30 9.35
CA LEU A 231 -20.53 12.20 8.41
C LEU A 231 -20.81 12.56 6.94
N GLN A 232 -21.94 13.20 6.63
CA GLN A 232 -22.30 13.60 5.26
C GLN A 232 -21.32 14.59 4.60
N LYS A 233 -20.52 15.33 5.39
CA LYS A 233 -19.40 16.14 4.91
C LYS A 233 -18.11 15.32 4.82
N ALA A 234 -17.84 14.43 5.79
CA ALA A 234 -16.67 13.54 5.77
C ALA A 234 -16.68 12.56 4.58
N LEU A 235 -17.86 12.19 4.09
CA LEU A 235 -18.04 11.38 2.87
C LEU A 235 -17.90 12.18 1.56
N ASN A 236 -17.72 13.51 1.60
CA ASN A 236 -17.69 14.37 0.41
C ASN A 236 -16.26 14.76 -0.02
N ASP A 237 -15.48 13.75 -0.39
CA ASP A 237 -14.07 13.85 -0.74
C ASP A 237 -13.81 14.17 -2.23
N SER A 238 -14.35 15.30 -2.70
CA SER A 238 -14.22 15.72 -4.10
C SER A 238 -12.77 15.90 -4.56
N MET A 239 -11.83 16.22 -3.65
CA MET A 239 -10.40 16.30 -3.97
C MET A 239 -9.81 14.92 -4.30
N ARG A 240 -10.23 13.85 -3.59
CA ARG A 240 -9.82 12.46 -3.88
C ARG A 240 -10.37 11.97 -5.23
N ILE A 241 -11.56 12.43 -5.63
CA ILE A 241 -12.10 12.18 -6.98
C ILE A 241 -11.23 12.85 -8.05
N ASP A 242 -10.91 14.14 -7.90
CA ASP A 242 -10.06 14.88 -8.85
C ASP A 242 -8.65 14.29 -8.93
N TYR A 243 -8.07 13.92 -7.79
CA TYR A 243 -6.80 13.19 -7.70
C TYR A 243 -6.83 11.90 -8.53
N TYR A 244 -7.78 11.00 -8.28
CA TYR A 244 -7.85 9.72 -8.98
C TYR A 244 -8.16 9.88 -10.46
N HIS A 245 -9.06 10.80 -10.83
CA HIS A 245 -9.37 11.09 -12.22
C HIS A 245 -8.12 11.56 -12.99
N ARG A 246 -7.32 12.49 -12.42
CA ARG A 246 -6.09 12.97 -13.05
C ARG A 246 -5.02 11.88 -13.14
N HIS A 247 -4.81 11.08 -12.09
CA HIS A 247 -3.81 10.00 -12.12
C HIS A 247 -4.19 8.92 -13.15
N LEU A 248 -5.45 8.52 -13.22
CA LEU A 248 -5.94 7.61 -14.26
C LEU A 248 -5.90 8.23 -15.66
N TRP A 249 -6.04 9.55 -15.82
CA TRP A 249 -5.88 10.23 -17.11
C TRP A 249 -4.44 10.18 -17.63
N PHE A 250 -3.46 10.48 -16.77
CA PHE A 250 -2.05 10.36 -17.14
C PHE A 250 -1.64 8.89 -17.37
N LEU A 251 -2.21 7.94 -16.63
CA LEU A 251 -1.98 6.52 -16.84
C LEU A 251 -2.58 6.01 -18.17
N TYR A 252 -3.83 6.40 -18.48
CA TYR A 252 -4.46 6.15 -19.78
C TYR A 252 -3.60 6.72 -20.92
N LYS A 253 -3.12 7.96 -20.78
CA LYS A 253 -2.19 8.57 -21.74
C LYS A 253 -0.91 7.76 -21.92
N ALA A 254 -0.28 7.31 -20.83
CA ALA A 254 0.96 6.52 -20.89
C ALA A 254 0.76 5.14 -21.55
N ILE A 255 -0.37 4.47 -21.28
CA ILE A 255 -0.75 3.21 -21.94
C ILE A 255 -0.98 3.44 -23.44
N GLY A 256 -1.69 4.50 -23.81
CA GLY A 256 -1.90 4.89 -25.22
C GLY A 256 -0.61 5.26 -25.96
N ASP A 257 0.39 5.76 -25.24
CA ASP A 257 1.74 6.05 -25.77
C ASP A 257 2.70 4.85 -25.70
N GLY A 258 2.22 3.67 -25.28
CA GLY A 258 2.93 2.38 -25.41
C GLY A 258 3.44 1.73 -24.11
N ALA A 259 3.13 2.28 -22.94
CA ALA A 259 3.56 1.70 -21.66
C ALA A 259 2.82 0.39 -21.32
N ASN A 260 3.56 -0.67 -21.00
CA ASN A 260 3.03 -2.00 -20.66
C ASN A 260 2.49 -2.09 -19.22
N VAL A 261 1.54 -1.23 -18.87
CA VAL A 261 0.87 -1.25 -17.55
C VAL A 261 -0.38 -2.12 -17.61
N LYS A 262 -0.52 -3.03 -16.65
CA LYS A 262 -1.56 -4.07 -16.62
C LYS A 262 -2.58 -3.91 -15.50
N GLY A 263 -2.29 -3.11 -14.48
CA GLY A 263 -3.26 -2.80 -13.45
C GLY A 263 -2.92 -1.60 -12.58
N TYR A 264 -3.92 -1.16 -11.83
CA TYR A 264 -3.89 -0.01 -10.95
C TYR A 264 -4.62 -0.34 -9.64
N PHE A 265 -3.99 -0.03 -8.51
CA PHE A 265 -4.50 -0.29 -7.17
C PHE A 265 -4.60 1.01 -6.37
N ALA A 266 -5.82 1.36 -5.96
CA ALA A 266 -6.07 2.53 -5.12
C ALA A 266 -5.58 2.28 -3.67
N TRP A 267 -4.69 3.15 -3.18
CA TRP A 267 -4.37 3.27 -1.75
C TRP A 267 -5.31 4.32 -1.13
N SER A 268 -6.29 3.95 -0.32
CA SER A 268 -6.52 2.64 0.30
C SER A 268 -8.01 2.26 0.25
N PHE A 269 -8.33 1.00 0.54
CA PHE A 269 -9.74 0.56 0.54
C PHE A 269 -10.53 1.24 1.67
N LEU A 270 -9.99 1.15 2.88
CA LEU A 270 -10.49 1.78 4.10
C LEU A 270 -9.57 2.92 4.53
N ASP A 271 -10.12 3.88 5.29
CA ASP A 271 -9.30 4.63 6.25
C ASP A 271 -8.65 3.62 7.21
N ASN A 272 -7.40 3.84 7.61
CA ASN A 272 -6.59 2.85 8.30
C ASN A 272 -5.47 3.50 9.13
N TYR A 273 -4.79 2.72 9.96
CA TYR A 273 -3.65 3.19 10.77
C TYR A 273 -2.46 3.55 9.87
N GLU A 274 -2.14 4.83 9.71
CA GLU A 274 -1.06 5.31 8.83
C GLU A 274 0.25 5.52 9.62
N TRP A 275 0.75 4.44 10.20
CA TRP A 275 2.05 4.35 10.87
C TRP A 275 2.23 5.44 11.95
N GLY A 276 3.28 6.26 11.85
CA GLY A 276 3.54 7.37 12.78
C GLY A 276 2.49 8.49 12.78
N SER A 277 1.59 8.54 11.79
CA SER A 277 0.44 9.44 11.80
C SER A 277 -0.80 8.84 12.50
N GLY A 278 -0.77 7.58 12.93
CA GLY A 278 -1.90 6.92 13.57
C GLY A 278 -3.18 7.01 12.72
N TYR A 279 -4.29 7.38 13.35
CA TYR A 279 -5.58 7.60 12.70
C TYR A 279 -5.86 9.09 12.43
N THR A 280 -4.82 9.95 12.44
CA THR A 280 -4.95 11.40 12.17
C THR A 280 -5.14 11.75 10.69
N VAL A 281 -4.93 10.80 9.78
CA VAL A 281 -5.07 10.94 8.33
C VAL A 281 -5.92 9.82 7.73
N ARG A 282 -6.52 10.05 6.57
CA ARG A 282 -7.59 9.20 6.00
C ARG A 282 -7.41 8.98 4.49
N PHE A 283 -6.67 7.93 4.11
CA PHE A 283 -6.42 7.55 2.70
C PHE A 283 -7.57 6.82 2.00
N GLY A 284 -8.58 6.34 2.75
CA GLY A 284 -9.58 5.40 2.24
C GLY A 284 -10.51 5.99 1.19
N ILE A 285 -10.94 5.16 0.23
CA ILE A 285 -12.15 5.43 -0.54
C ILE A 285 -13.44 5.13 0.25
N ASN A 286 -13.33 4.32 1.31
CA ASN A 286 -14.36 4.13 2.32
C ASN A 286 -13.94 4.78 3.64
N PHE A 287 -14.86 5.52 4.25
CA PHE A 287 -14.69 6.07 5.59
C PHE A 287 -14.93 4.98 6.62
N VAL A 288 -14.05 4.89 7.62
CA VAL A 288 -14.30 4.06 8.81
C VAL A 288 -14.59 4.95 10.01
N ASP A 289 -15.73 4.68 10.65
CA ASP A 289 -16.18 5.39 11.84
C ASP A 289 -15.57 4.77 13.10
N TYR A 290 -14.49 5.38 13.58
CA TYR A 290 -13.80 5.02 14.81
C TYR A 290 -14.65 5.23 16.07
N SER A 291 -15.79 5.93 15.97
CA SER A 291 -16.74 6.14 17.08
C SER A 291 -17.95 5.20 17.04
N ASP A 292 -18.44 4.84 15.85
CA ASP A 292 -19.57 3.91 15.61
C ASP A 292 -19.07 2.49 15.26
N GLY A 293 -18.20 1.93 16.11
CA GLY A 293 -17.82 0.51 16.08
C GLY A 293 -17.08 0.02 14.82
N LEU A 294 -16.23 0.87 14.22
CA LEU A 294 -15.47 0.62 12.98
C LEU A 294 -16.37 0.36 11.76
N LYS A 295 -17.48 1.07 11.67
CA LYS A 295 -18.47 0.92 10.59
C LYS A 295 -18.00 1.63 9.32
N ARG A 296 -18.08 0.90 8.19
CA ARG A 296 -17.68 1.37 6.87
C ARG A 296 -18.79 2.17 6.20
N TYR A 297 -18.44 3.27 5.54
CA TYR A 297 -19.33 4.09 4.73
C TYR A 297 -18.65 4.49 3.41
N LEU A 298 -19.33 4.30 2.27
CA LEU A 298 -18.77 4.70 0.97
C LEU A 298 -18.58 6.22 0.91
N LYS A 299 -17.34 6.72 0.74
CA LYS A 299 -17.12 8.14 0.40
C LYS A 299 -17.57 8.39 -1.05
N ASN A 300 -17.52 9.64 -1.51
CA ASN A 300 -17.91 9.95 -2.88
C ASN A 300 -16.87 9.45 -3.90
N SER A 301 -15.61 9.30 -3.50
CA SER A 301 -14.58 8.58 -4.29
C SER A 301 -14.90 7.10 -4.53
N ALA A 302 -15.37 6.34 -3.54
CA ALA A 302 -15.82 4.95 -3.75
C ALA A 302 -17.01 4.87 -4.71
N LYS A 303 -18.00 5.77 -4.58
CA LYS A 303 -19.14 5.86 -5.52
C LYS A 303 -18.71 6.26 -6.92
N TRP A 304 -17.69 7.12 -7.05
CA TRP A 304 -17.09 7.48 -8.33
C TRP A 304 -16.38 6.29 -8.97
N PHE A 305 -15.58 5.52 -8.21
CA PHE A 305 -15.00 4.27 -8.67
C PHE A 305 -16.07 3.27 -9.11
N GLN A 306 -17.16 3.11 -8.35
CA GLN A 306 -18.28 2.25 -8.73
C GLN A 306 -18.86 2.61 -10.10
N ASN A 307 -19.11 3.90 -10.35
CA ASN A 307 -19.57 4.36 -11.67
C ASN A 307 -18.51 4.15 -12.76
N PHE A 308 -17.24 4.45 -12.49
CA PHE A 308 -16.12 4.29 -13.42
C PHE A 308 -15.89 2.81 -13.82
N LEU A 309 -16.01 1.88 -12.88
CA LEU A 309 -15.73 0.45 -13.06
C LEU A 309 -16.89 -0.28 -13.76
N HIS A 310 -18.14 0.11 -13.48
CA HIS A 310 -19.34 -0.48 -14.12
C HIS A 310 -19.73 0.16 -15.47
N THR A 311 -19.00 1.15 -15.98
CA THR A 311 -19.29 1.81 -17.28
C THR A 311 -18.39 1.37 -18.43
#